data_AF-A0A9P5GAJ5-F1
#
_entry.id   AF-A0A9P5GAJ5-F1
#
_cell.length_a   1.000
_cell.length_b   1.000
_cell.length_c   1.000
_cell.angle_alpha   90.00
_cell.angle_beta   90.00
_cell.angle_gamma   90.00
#
_symmetry.space_group_name_H-M   'P 1'
#
loop_
_entity.id
_entity.type
_entity.pdbx_description
1 polymer ?
#
loop_
_entity_poly.entity_id
_entity_poly.type
_entity_poly.pdbx_seq_one_letter_code
_entity_poly.pdbx_strand_id
1 'polypeptide(L)'
;MRPTPQYIQSLFEQILDSFLGVSTNNLGPALTASAEAAGVSLEEMHIEEHHLMMFALQRKIHRFLVDCGIDDFSTLDRVKPDPQRIQRILSGVVNFARFREEHMNDCDELVQKSEQDAEAYHMLSNRLDTLKARIEEQERSQSPETGAEHEKRVRSIEAHNSALEYQLRQLKKMQEQITLEHGTYKSEKSRLIAKLQDQSFLILEARQANDRVRPYIVESPAMLHKVNQDMNMSLATKRAALDAIERRARQMDTTVDNLRLIDNEMRKCRKMLDEVDDELSRQDDETRKLTRLQEQHDARVLEQNKLEHRAEQFTRQIGLAEEREERVRAQAAQRRSSAETSMTTLRDKFATLQAERRVQEPPMEENRVFITEKELDMVQMLQDLDVEKRSVSEELKHLKAHIGSYMDEIDRKVGNKNNEGTVPLI
;
A
#
# COMPACT_ATOMS: atom_id res chain seq x y z
N MET A 1 -4.99 26.93 36.79
CA MET A 1 -5.74 25.73 37.24
C MET A 1 -4.90 25.00 38.27
N ARG A 2 -5.51 24.43 39.32
CA ARG A 2 -4.75 23.66 40.33
C ARG A 2 -4.60 22.21 39.85
N PRO A 3 -3.39 21.64 39.80
CA PRO A 3 -3.19 20.26 39.39
C PRO A 3 -3.83 19.32 40.43
N THR A 4 -4.70 18.41 39.99
CA THR A 4 -5.23 17.34 40.84
C THR A 4 -4.29 16.13 40.78
N PRO A 5 -4.07 15.40 41.90
CA PRO A 5 -3.18 14.23 41.93
C PRO A 5 -3.52 13.17 40.88
N GLN A 6 -4.82 12.89 40.69
CA GLN A 6 -5.32 11.93 39.70
C GLN A 6 -4.98 12.36 38.27
N TYR A 7 -5.11 13.65 37.95
CA TYR A 7 -4.80 14.18 36.64
C TYR A 7 -3.29 14.14 36.35
N ILE A 8 -2.46 14.49 37.33
CA ILE A 8 -1.00 14.44 37.18
C ILE A 8 -0.50 13.01 37.00
N GLN A 9 -1.10 12.05 37.71
CA GLN A 9 -0.80 10.65 37.51
C GLN A 9 -1.15 10.19 36.07
N SER A 10 -2.36 10.47 35.60
CA SER A 10 -2.75 10.12 34.22
C SER A 10 -1.88 10.82 33.17
N LEU A 11 -1.45 12.05 33.44
CA LEU A 11 -0.61 12.83 32.54
C LEU A 11 0.79 12.20 32.40
N PHE A 12 1.42 11.81 33.51
CA PHE A 12 2.72 11.14 33.44
C PHE A 12 2.64 9.73 32.85
N GLU A 13 1.54 9.02 33.09
CA GLU A 13 1.27 7.73 32.42
C GLU A 13 1.19 7.93 30.90
N GLN A 14 0.45 8.94 30.42
CA GLN A 14 0.38 9.26 28.99
C GLN A 14 1.73 9.70 28.39
N ILE A 15 2.52 10.47 29.14
CA ILE A 15 3.86 10.88 28.71
C ILE A 15 4.77 9.65 28.57
N LEU A 16 4.77 8.74 29.55
CA LEU A 16 5.58 7.52 29.45
C LEU A 16 5.15 6.62 28.31
N ASP A 17 3.84 6.50 28.07
CA ASP A 17 3.33 5.71 26.95
C ASP A 17 3.76 6.31 25.61
N SER A 18 3.64 7.64 25.45
CA SER A 18 4.00 8.33 24.21
C SER A 18 5.52 8.37 23.92
N PHE A 19 6.36 8.50 24.95
CA PHE A 19 7.81 8.63 24.77
C PHE A 19 8.58 7.31 24.88
N LEU A 20 8.10 6.34 25.67
CA LEU A 20 8.81 5.09 25.95
C LEU A 20 8.02 3.84 25.55
N GLY A 21 6.76 3.96 25.10
CA GLY A 21 5.89 2.82 24.79
C GLY A 21 5.56 1.95 26.00
N VAL A 22 5.72 2.50 27.21
CA VAL A 22 5.47 1.77 28.46
C VAL A 22 4.04 2.08 28.92
N SER A 23 3.11 1.21 28.54
CA SER A 23 1.74 1.23 29.04
C SER A 23 1.61 0.41 30.33
N THR A 24 0.68 0.82 31.20
CA THR A 24 0.26 0.07 32.40
C THR A 24 -0.18 -1.36 32.06
N ASN A 25 -0.74 -1.57 30.86
CA ASN A 25 -1.17 -2.88 30.37
C ASN A 25 -0.01 -3.83 30.01
N ASN A 26 1.13 -3.30 29.59
CA ASN A 26 2.31 -4.11 29.24
C ASN A 26 3.22 -4.34 30.45
N LEU A 27 3.21 -3.40 31.40
CA LEU A 27 4.11 -3.42 32.55
C LEU A 27 3.69 -4.47 33.60
N GLY A 28 2.39 -4.66 33.84
CA GLY A 28 1.88 -5.68 34.78
C GLY A 28 2.36 -7.10 34.44
N PRO A 29 2.04 -7.64 33.25
CA PRO A 29 2.47 -8.98 32.83
C PRO A 29 3.99 -9.15 32.82
N ALA A 30 4.74 -8.12 32.43
CA ALA A 30 6.21 -8.16 32.41
C ALA A 30 6.81 -8.21 33.82
N LEU A 31 6.21 -7.50 34.79
CA LEU A 31 6.63 -7.53 36.19
C LEU A 31 6.32 -8.89 36.83
N THR A 32 5.15 -9.47 36.55
CA THR A 32 4.77 -10.79 37.04
C THR A 32 5.68 -11.88 36.48
N ALA A 33 5.92 -11.89 35.16
CA ALA A 33 6.85 -12.82 34.53
C ALA A 33 8.29 -12.68 35.07
N SER A 34 8.73 -11.45 35.37
CA SER A 34 10.04 -11.20 35.97
C SER A 34 10.14 -11.68 37.42
N ALA A 35 9.07 -11.52 38.20
CA ALA A 35 8.99 -12.03 39.57
C ALA A 35 9.02 -13.57 39.61
N GLU A 36 8.26 -14.22 38.72
CA GLU A 36 8.28 -15.67 38.53
C GLU A 36 9.65 -16.19 38.11
N ALA A 37 10.31 -15.53 37.15
CA ALA A 37 11.67 -15.88 36.72
C ALA A 37 12.72 -15.71 37.82
N ALA A 38 12.50 -14.77 38.75
CA ALA A 38 13.35 -14.56 39.92
C ALA A 38 13.01 -15.53 41.09
N GLY A 39 12.01 -16.39 40.92
CA GLY A 39 11.55 -17.32 41.96
C GLY A 39 10.84 -16.63 43.13
N VAL A 40 10.31 -15.42 42.93
CA VAL A 40 9.60 -14.64 43.95
C VAL A 40 8.10 -14.81 43.75
N SER A 41 7.43 -15.49 44.67
CA SER A 41 5.97 -15.57 44.68
C SER A 41 5.37 -14.28 45.26
N LEU A 42 4.69 -13.50 44.41
CA LEU A 42 4.02 -12.26 44.81
C LEU A 42 2.90 -12.51 45.84
N GLU A 43 2.27 -13.69 45.78
CA GLU A 43 1.24 -14.13 46.73
C GLU A 43 1.80 -14.37 48.14
N GLU A 44 3.01 -14.94 48.24
CA GLU A 44 3.67 -15.19 49.54
C GLU A 44 4.11 -13.88 50.22
N MET A 45 4.49 -12.88 49.43
CA MET A 45 4.94 -11.56 49.93
C MET A 45 3.79 -10.60 50.27
N HIS A 46 2.53 -10.97 50.01
CA HIS A 46 1.35 -10.09 50.17
C HIS A 46 1.50 -8.73 49.46
N ILE A 47 2.28 -8.66 48.38
CA ILE A 47 2.47 -7.44 47.61
C ILE A 47 1.38 -7.40 46.54
N GLU A 48 0.41 -6.50 46.71
CA GLU A 48 -0.57 -6.24 45.68
C GLU A 48 0.12 -5.74 44.39
N GLU A 49 -0.27 -6.32 43.25
CA GLU A 49 0.24 -6.00 41.92
C GLU A 49 0.22 -4.49 41.64
N HIS A 50 -0.81 -3.80 42.14
CA HIS A 50 -0.97 -2.36 42.02
C HIS A 50 0.20 -1.57 42.64
N HIS A 51 0.71 -2.00 43.80
CA HIS A 51 1.83 -1.33 44.46
C HIS A 51 3.14 -1.53 43.68
N LEU A 52 3.37 -2.73 43.17
CA LEU A 52 4.56 -3.03 42.35
C LEU A 52 4.57 -2.21 41.05
N MET A 53 3.41 -2.13 40.39
CA MET A 53 3.22 -1.30 39.20
C MET A 53 3.48 0.18 39.49
N MET A 54 2.99 0.68 40.63
CA MET A 54 3.19 2.07 41.04
C MET A 54 4.68 2.40 41.31
N PHE A 55 5.45 1.50 41.93
CA PHE A 55 6.89 1.67 42.11
C PHE A 55 7.66 1.58 40.79
N ALA A 56 7.30 0.65 39.92
CA ALA A 56 7.90 0.50 38.61
C ALA A 56 7.67 1.76 37.76
N LEU A 57 6.44 2.28 37.76
CA LEU A 57 6.08 3.51 37.08
C LEU A 57 6.86 4.70 37.65
N GLN A 58 6.92 4.86 38.98
CA GLN A 58 7.71 5.92 39.62
C GLN A 58 9.18 5.88 39.20
N ARG A 59 9.78 4.69 39.12
CA ARG A 59 11.17 4.51 38.69
C ARG A 59 11.36 4.86 37.21
N LYS A 60 10.39 4.52 36.36
CA LYS A 60 10.41 4.86 34.93
C LYS A 60 10.24 6.37 34.70
N ILE A 61 9.32 7.02 35.40
CA ILE A 61 9.15 8.48 35.36
C ILE A 61 10.43 9.17 35.83
N HIS A 62 10.99 8.75 36.97
CA HIS A 62 12.21 9.37 37.49
C HIS A 62 13.37 9.27 36.48
N ARG A 63 13.59 8.08 35.90
CA ARG A 63 14.64 7.90 34.88
C ARG A 63 14.40 8.76 33.64
N PHE A 64 13.17 8.80 33.15
CA PHE A 64 12.80 9.65 32.01
C PHE A 64 13.01 11.14 32.29
N LEU A 65 12.67 11.59 33.50
CA LEU A 65 12.83 12.99 33.89
C LEU A 65 14.30 13.38 34.09
N VAL A 66 15.15 12.46 34.55
CA VAL A 66 16.62 12.64 34.54
C VAL A 66 17.11 12.88 33.12
N ASP A 67 16.63 12.10 32.14
CA ASP A 67 16.97 12.31 30.72
C ASP A 67 16.42 13.65 30.18
N CYS A 68 15.36 14.20 30.79
CA CYS A 68 14.84 15.54 30.53
C CYS A 68 15.56 16.66 31.31
N GLY A 69 16.56 16.34 32.13
CA GLY A 69 17.32 17.30 32.94
C GLY A 69 16.72 17.65 34.31
N ILE A 70 15.89 16.78 34.88
CA ILE A 70 15.23 16.94 36.18
C ILE A 70 15.59 15.74 37.08
N ASP A 71 16.53 15.96 37.99
CA ASP A 71 17.07 14.90 38.85
C ASP A 71 16.29 14.71 40.16
N ASP A 72 15.45 15.69 40.53
CA ASP A 72 14.86 15.78 41.86
C ASP A 72 13.40 15.32 41.92
N PHE A 73 12.89 14.58 40.94
CA PHE A 73 11.51 14.09 40.92
C PHE A 73 11.20 13.13 42.07
N SER A 74 10.17 13.44 42.86
CA SER A 74 9.78 12.72 44.07
C SER A 74 8.35 12.20 44.01
N THR A 75 8.01 11.22 44.86
CA THR A 75 6.63 10.72 45.00
C THR A 75 5.65 11.80 45.43
N LEU A 76 6.14 12.85 46.11
CA LEU A 76 5.37 14.05 46.48
C LEU A 76 4.81 14.79 45.26
N ASP A 77 5.51 14.76 44.13
CA ASP A 77 5.08 15.42 42.90
C ASP A 77 3.83 14.79 42.28
N ARG A 78 3.56 13.52 42.61
CA ARG A 78 2.34 12.80 42.21
C ARG A 78 1.23 12.92 43.25
N VAL A 79 1.57 12.75 44.53
CA VAL A 79 0.58 12.70 45.63
C VAL A 79 0.07 14.10 46.00
N LYS A 80 0.93 15.12 45.92
CA LYS A 80 0.61 16.52 46.24
C LYS A 80 1.30 17.47 45.26
N PRO A 81 0.79 17.58 44.02
CA PRO A 81 1.44 18.36 42.98
C PRO A 81 1.44 19.86 43.30
N ASP A 82 2.64 20.46 43.34
CA ASP A 82 2.80 21.91 43.42
C ASP A 82 2.73 22.52 42.00
N PRO A 83 1.88 23.55 41.76
CA PRO A 83 1.70 24.10 40.43
C PRO A 83 2.98 24.61 39.77
N GLN A 84 3.88 25.26 40.52
CA GLN A 84 5.11 25.84 39.95
C GLN A 84 6.11 24.74 39.63
N ARG A 85 6.22 23.74 40.52
CA ARG A 85 7.10 22.59 40.33
C ARG A 85 6.67 21.73 39.15
N ILE A 86 5.38 21.43 39.02
CA ILE A 86 4.85 20.68 37.86
C ILE A 86 5.08 21.45 36.56
N GLN A 87 4.91 22.78 36.56
CA GLN A 87 5.17 23.59 35.37
C GLN A 87 6.64 23.52 34.95
N ARG A 88 7.59 23.54 35.90
CA ARG A 88 9.01 23.35 35.61
C ARG A 88 9.29 21.97 35.04
N ILE A 89 8.67 20.93 35.62
CA ILE A 89 8.84 19.55 35.14
C ILE A 89 8.34 19.41 33.70
N LEU A 90 7.13 19.88 33.42
CA LEU A 90 6.54 19.82 32.07
C LEU A 90 7.33 20.66 31.07
N SER A 91 7.92 21.79 31.49
CA SER A 91 8.79 22.58 30.62
C SER A 91 10.05 21.79 30.20
N GLY A 92 10.63 21.00 31.10
CA GLY A 92 11.72 20.08 30.78
C GLY A 92 11.31 18.99 29.79
N VAL A 93 10.13 18.39 29.99
CA VAL A 93 9.57 17.39 29.07
C VAL A 93 9.31 17.98 27.68
N VAL A 94 8.77 19.21 27.60
CA VAL A 94 8.55 19.90 26.32
C VAL A 94 9.87 20.20 25.61
N ASN A 95 10.90 20.59 26.36
CA ASN A 95 12.22 20.83 25.78
C ASN A 95 12.83 19.54 25.22
N PHE A 96 12.70 18.42 25.95
CA PHE A 96 13.08 17.10 25.46
C PHE A 96 12.28 16.70 24.21
N ALA A 97 10.98 16.95 24.19
CA ALA A 97 10.12 16.66 23.04
C ALA A 97 10.57 17.42 21.78
N ARG A 98 10.90 18.72 21.92
CA ARG A 98 11.43 19.53 20.81
C ARG A 98 12.78 19.02 20.33
N PHE A 99 13.69 18.67 21.26
CA PHE A 99 14.98 18.09 20.91
C PHE A 99 14.83 16.78 20.13
N ARG A 100 13.92 15.89 20.57
CA ARG A 100 13.60 14.63 19.89
C ARG A 100 13.08 14.88 18.48
N GLU A 101 12.21 15.87 18.30
CA GLU A 101 11.61 16.20 17.00
C GLU A 101 12.65 16.77 16.02
N GLU A 102 13.55 17.65 16.49
CA GLU A 102 14.64 18.20 15.67
C GLU A 102 15.62 17.11 15.18
N HIS A 103 15.89 16.10 16.01
CA HIS A 103 16.80 14.98 15.70
C HIS A 103 16.07 13.75 15.13
N MET A 104 14.75 13.81 14.93
CA MET A 104 14.00 12.68 14.35
C MET A 104 14.41 12.46 12.90
N ASN A 105 14.69 13.55 12.17
CA ASN A 105 15.17 13.53 10.78
C ASN A 105 16.49 12.75 10.63
N ASP A 106 17.36 12.76 11.64
CA ASP A 106 18.63 12.01 11.60
C ASP A 106 18.39 10.48 11.68
N CYS A 107 17.23 10.07 12.19
CA CYS A 107 16.82 8.67 12.28
C CYS A 107 15.88 8.25 11.14
N ASP A 108 15.44 9.16 10.26
CA ASP A 108 14.46 8.86 9.20
C ASP A 108 14.95 7.74 8.28
N GLU A 109 16.24 7.72 7.94
CA GLU A 109 16.83 6.65 7.12
C GLU A 109 16.73 5.28 7.80
N LEU A 110 16.91 5.23 9.13
CA LEU A 110 16.80 4.00 9.90
C LEU A 110 15.35 3.54 10.02
N VAL A 111 14.42 4.48 10.21
CA VAL A 111 12.97 4.20 10.24
C VAL A 111 12.53 3.66 8.89
N GLN A 112 12.88 4.34 7.79
CA GLN A 112 12.54 3.92 6.44
C GLN A 112 13.11 2.54 6.12
N LYS A 113 14.35 2.26 6.52
CA LYS A 113 14.96 0.94 6.34
C LYS A 113 14.23 -0.14 7.15
N SER A 114 13.87 0.14 8.40
CA SER A 114 13.11 -0.78 9.23
C SER A 114 11.73 -1.07 8.65
N GLU A 115 11.06 -0.07 8.08
CA GLU A 115 9.77 -0.23 7.41
C GLU A 115 9.90 -1.09 6.15
N GLN A 116 10.92 -0.83 5.31
CA GLN A 116 11.21 -1.66 4.13
C GLN A 116 11.51 -3.11 4.49
N ASP A 117 12.32 -3.34 5.53
CA ASP A 117 12.64 -4.68 6.01
C ASP A 117 11.39 -5.40 6.56
N ALA A 118 10.52 -4.68 7.27
CA ALA A 118 9.25 -5.22 7.76
C ALA A 118 8.28 -5.58 6.60
N GLU A 119 8.17 -4.72 5.59
CA GLU A 119 7.39 -5.00 4.39
C GLU A 119 7.94 -6.22 3.63
N ALA A 120 9.27 -6.30 3.46
CA ALA A 120 9.93 -7.43 2.82
C ALA A 120 9.67 -8.73 3.59
N TYR A 121 9.75 -8.69 4.93
CA TYR A 121 9.42 -9.83 5.78
C TYR A 121 7.96 -10.26 5.61
N HIS A 122 7.01 -9.32 5.64
CA HIS A 122 5.59 -9.63 5.42
C HIS A 122 5.33 -10.24 4.04
N MET A 123 5.95 -9.72 2.98
CA MET A 123 5.85 -10.31 1.64
C MET A 123 6.41 -11.74 1.59
N LEU A 124 7.58 -11.97 2.21
CA LEU A 124 8.17 -13.31 2.27
C LEU A 124 7.30 -14.28 3.06
N SER A 125 6.76 -13.86 4.20
CA SER A 125 5.87 -14.68 5.04
C SER A 125 4.62 -15.07 4.27
N ASN A 126 3.96 -14.11 3.61
CA ASN A 126 2.78 -14.39 2.79
C ASN A 126 3.11 -15.35 1.65
N ARG A 127 4.27 -15.18 0.99
CA ARG A 127 4.70 -16.11 -0.07
C ARG A 127 4.96 -17.51 0.47
N LEU A 128 5.56 -17.62 1.65
CA LEU A 128 5.80 -18.90 2.31
C LEU A 128 4.48 -19.60 2.63
N ASP A 129 3.49 -18.88 3.15
CA ASP A 129 2.16 -19.42 3.45
C ASP A 129 1.41 -19.86 2.19
N THR A 130 1.47 -19.08 1.10
CA THR A 130 0.88 -19.50 -0.19
C THR A 130 1.56 -20.74 -0.78
N LEU A 131 2.88 -20.87 -0.64
CA LEU A 131 3.61 -22.06 -1.09
C LEU A 131 3.26 -23.28 -0.25
N LYS A 132 3.15 -23.14 1.07
CA LYS A 132 2.67 -24.22 1.96
C LYS A 132 1.27 -24.67 1.57
N ALA A 133 0.34 -23.73 1.35
CA ALA A 133 -1.01 -24.06 0.92
C ALA A 133 -1.03 -24.82 -0.41
N ARG A 134 -0.19 -24.43 -1.38
CA ARG A 134 -0.04 -25.14 -2.66
C ARG A 134 0.53 -26.55 -2.50
N ILE A 135 1.52 -26.72 -1.62
CA ILE A 135 2.08 -28.04 -1.32
C ILE A 135 1.00 -28.92 -0.70
N GLU A 136 0.27 -28.43 0.30
CA GLU A 136 -0.83 -29.16 0.91
C GLU A 136 -1.95 -29.49 -0.08
N GLU A 137 -2.28 -28.57 -1.01
CA GLU A 137 -3.26 -28.80 -2.06
C GLU A 137 -2.79 -29.87 -3.05
N GLN A 138 -1.51 -29.87 -3.44
CA GLN A 138 -0.92 -30.92 -4.28
C GLN A 138 -0.88 -32.27 -3.56
N GLU A 139 -0.53 -32.29 -2.27
CA GLU A 139 -0.53 -33.50 -1.45
C GLU A 139 -1.95 -34.05 -1.25
N ARG A 140 -2.97 -33.20 -1.07
CA ARG A 140 -4.38 -33.64 -1.01
C ARG A 140 -4.93 -34.06 -2.37
N SER A 141 -4.50 -33.42 -3.46
CA SER A 141 -4.87 -33.77 -4.83
C SER A 141 -4.27 -35.10 -5.27
N GLN A 142 -3.13 -35.48 -4.67
CA GLN A 142 -2.63 -36.85 -4.70
C GLN A 142 -3.49 -37.70 -3.74
N SER A 143 -4.63 -38.17 -4.23
CA SER A 143 -5.41 -39.20 -3.52
C SER A 143 -4.49 -40.35 -3.06
N PRO A 144 -4.70 -40.96 -1.88
CA PRO A 144 -3.96 -42.15 -1.45
C PRO A 144 -4.02 -43.30 -2.46
N GLU A 145 -5.02 -43.32 -3.36
CA GLU A 145 -5.09 -44.27 -4.48
C GLU A 145 -4.05 -43.96 -5.58
N THR A 146 -3.81 -42.69 -5.89
CA THR A 146 -2.79 -42.27 -6.88
C THR A 146 -1.36 -42.40 -6.36
N GLY A 147 -1.13 -42.20 -5.05
CA GLY A 147 0.17 -42.42 -4.42
C GLY A 147 0.63 -43.88 -4.50
N ALA A 148 -0.28 -44.82 -4.21
CA ALA A 148 0.01 -46.25 -4.29
C ALA A 148 0.24 -46.74 -5.73
N GLU A 149 -0.49 -46.19 -6.71
CA GLU A 149 -0.26 -46.49 -8.13
C GLU A 149 1.04 -45.89 -8.66
N HIS A 150 1.35 -44.66 -8.26
CA HIS A 150 2.61 -44.01 -8.61
C HIS A 150 3.80 -44.75 -8.01
N GLU A 151 3.73 -45.14 -6.73
CA GLU A 151 4.78 -45.90 -6.07
C GLU A 151 4.95 -47.29 -6.70
N LYS A 152 3.86 -47.98 -7.06
CA LYS A 152 3.93 -49.22 -7.84
C LYS A 152 4.57 -49.02 -9.21
N ARG A 153 4.26 -47.91 -9.90
CA ARG A 153 4.82 -47.57 -11.21
C ARG A 153 6.32 -47.28 -11.11
N VAL A 154 6.74 -46.50 -10.11
CA VAL A 154 8.16 -46.22 -9.82
C VAL A 154 8.91 -47.51 -9.53
N ARG A 155 8.40 -48.37 -8.63
CA ARG A 155 9.03 -49.67 -8.33
C ARG A 155 9.11 -50.59 -9.56
N SER A 156 8.09 -50.57 -10.42
CA SER A 156 8.11 -51.34 -11.67
C SER A 156 9.18 -50.83 -12.64
N ILE A 157 9.36 -49.51 -12.74
CA ILE A 157 10.39 -48.89 -13.58
C ILE A 157 11.79 -49.17 -13.01
N GLU A 158 11.98 -49.07 -11.70
CA GLU A 158 13.25 -49.39 -11.03
C GLU A 158 13.63 -50.87 -11.22
N ALA A 159 12.67 -51.78 -11.08
CA ALA A 159 12.89 -53.20 -11.34
C ALA A 159 13.27 -53.47 -12.80
N HIS A 160 12.61 -52.79 -13.75
CA HIS A 160 12.92 -52.89 -15.17
C HIS A 160 14.33 -52.34 -15.49
N ASN A 161 14.68 -51.17 -14.93
CA ASN A 161 16.00 -50.57 -15.08
C ASN A 161 17.11 -51.47 -14.52
N SER A 162 16.91 -52.06 -13.34
CA SER A 162 17.86 -53.00 -12.75
C SER A 162 18.07 -54.24 -13.61
N ALA A 163 17.01 -54.77 -14.22
CA ALA A 163 17.09 -55.89 -15.16
C ALA A 163 17.85 -55.51 -16.45
N LEU A 164 17.59 -54.32 -17.00
CA LEU A 164 18.30 -53.76 -18.16
C LEU A 164 19.79 -53.56 -17.87
N GLU A 165 20.14 -52.99 -16.71
CA GLU A 165 21.53 -52.85 -16.30
C GLU A 165 22.23 -54.20 -16.17
N TYR A 166 21.54 -55.20 -15.63
CA TYR A 166 22.09 -56.55 -15.54
C TYR A 166 22.36 -57.14 -16.93
N GLN A 167 21.41 -57.01 -17.87
CA GLN A 167 21.59 -57.44 -19.26
C GLN A 167 22.73 -56.69 -19.95
N LEU A 168 22.85 -55.37 -19.75
CA LEU A 168 23.96 -54.58 -20.28
C LEU A 168 25.31 -55.06 -19.74
N ARG A 169 25.40 -55.36 -18.44
CA ARG A 169 26.62 -55.92 -17.84
C ARG A 169 26.96 -57.28 -18.44
N GLN A 170 25.98 -58.14 -18.69
CA GLN A 170 26.20 -59.44 -19.35
C GLN A 170 26.67 -59.29 -20.80
N LEU A 171 26.00 -58.44 -21.58
CA LEU A 171 26.36 -58.17 -22.98
C LEU A 171 27.77 -57.59 -23.08
N LYS A 172 28.16 -56.69 -22.18
CA LYS A 172 29.52 -56.13 -22.13
C LYS A 172 30.57 -57.21 -21.87
N LYS A 173 30.33 -58.13 -20.93
CA LYS A 173 31.22 -59.28 -20.68
C LYS A 173 31.35 -60.17 -21.92
N MET A 174 30.23 -60.46 -22.60
CA MET A 174 30.26 -61.24 -23.84
C MET A 174 31.04 -60.51 -24.95
N GLN A 175 30.85 -59.19 -25.08
CA GLN A 175 31.57 -58.37 -26.04
C GLN A 175 33.08 -58.40 -25.77
N GLU A 176 33.49 -58.25 -24.51
CA GLU A 176 34.90 -58.32 -24.10
C GLU A 176 35.50 -59.70 -24.42
N GLN A 177 34.78 -60.78 -24.14
CA GLN A 177 35.20 -62.14 -24.48
C GLN A 177 35.35 -62.34 -26.00
N ILE A 178 34.34 -61.97 -26.79
CA ILE A 178 34.37 -62.09 -28.25
C ILE A 178 35.50 -61.24 -28.84
N THR A 179 35.76 -60.06 -28.27
CA THR A 179 36.86 -59.19 -28.72
C THR A 179 38.22 -59.84 -28.46
N LEU A 180 38.39 -60.50 -27.32
CA LEU A 180 39.60 -61.26 -27.01
C LEU A 180 39.78 -62.45 -27.96
N GLU A 181 38.72 -63.25 -28.17
CA GLU A 181 38.71 -64.40 -29.09
C GLU A 181 38.98 -63.97 -30.53
N HIS A 182 38.44 -62.83 -30.96
CA HIS A 182 38.72 -62.27 -32.27
C HIS A 182 40.19 -61.82 -32.38
N GLY A 183 40.77 -61.26 -31.32
CA GLY A 183 42.19 -60.92 -31.24
C GLY A 183 43.10 -62.14 -31.36
N THR A 184 42.81 -63.22 -30.62
CA THR A 184 43.56 -64.48 -30.70
C THR A 184 43.41 -65.11 -32.07
N TYR A 185 42.19 -65.18 -32.62
CA TYR A 185 41.95 -65.69 -33.97
C TYR A 185 42.71 -64.91 -35.04
N LYS A 186 42.76 -63.58 -34.96
CA LYS A 186 43.53 -62.74 -35.90
C LYS A 186 45.03 -63.03 -35.82
N SER A 187 45.57 -63.23 -34.61
CA SER A 187 46.96 -63.61 -34.40
C SER A 187 47.25 -65.00 -34.97
N GLU A 188 46.40 -65.99 -34.69
CA GLU A 188 46.53 -67.35 -35.22
C GLU A 188 46.43 -67.40 -36.74
N LYS A 189 45.48 -66.67 -37.33
CA LYS A 189 45.34 -66.52 -38.78
C LYS A 189 46.62 -65.97 -39.39
N SER A 190 47.19 -64.92 -38.79
CA SER A 190 48.45 -64.32 -39.28
C SER A 190 49.61 -65.32 -39.19
N ARG A 191 49.72 -66.07 -38.09
CA ARG A 191 50.70 -67.15 -37.91
C ARG A 191 50.54 -68.27 -38.94
N LEU A 192 49.30 -68.70 -39.21
CA LEU A 192 49.01 -69.75 -40.19
C LEU A 192 49.31 -69.28 -41.63
N ILE A 193 49.02 -68.02 -41.95
CA ILE A 193 49.38 -67.43 -43.25
C ILE A 193 50.91 -67.42 -43.43
N ALA A 194 51.68 -67.02 -42.41
CA ALA A 194 53.14 -67.06 -42.47
C ALA A 194 53.65 -68.50 -42.69
N LYS A 195 53.13 -69.47 -41.93
CA LYS A 195 53.45 -70.90 -42.14
C LYS A 195 53.09 -71.40 -43.53
N LEU A 196 51.95 -70.96 -44.07
CA LEU A 196 51.53 -71.33 -45.42
C LEU A 196 52.47 -70.74 -46.48
N GLN A 197 52.95 -69.51 -46.29
CA GLN A 197 53.93 -68.89 -47.17
C GLN A 197 55.26 -69.65 -47.14
N ASP A 198 55.75 -70.00 -45.95
CA ASP A 198 56.96 -70.81 -45.77
C ASP A 198 56.82 -72.20 -46.43
N GLN A 199 55.68 -72.88 -46.20
CA GLN A 199 55.41 -74.16 -46.84
C GLN A 199 55.25 -74.04 -48.36
N SER A 200 54.65 -72.96 -48.86
CA SER A 200 54.51 -72.72 -50.30
C SER A 200 55.89 -72.50 -50.94
N PHE A 201 56.80 -71.84 -50.25
CA PHE A 201 58.19 -71.70 -50.68
C PHE A 201 58.90 -73.06 -50.74
N LEU A 202 58.77 -73.89 -49.69
CA LEU A 202 59.32 -75.25 -49.67
C LEU A 202 58.72 -76.15 -50.77
N ILE A 203 57.41 -76.05 -51.02
CA ILE A 203 56.74 -76.78 -52.10
C ILE A 203 57.25 -76.32 -53.46
N LEU A 204 57.48 -75.02 -53.65
CA LEU A 204 58.02 -74.50 -54.91
C LEU A 204 59.44 -75.04 -55.15
N GLU A 205 60.29 -75.05 -54.12
CA GLU A 205 61.63 -75.62 -54.17
C GLU A 205 61.58 -77.13 -54.47
N ALA A 206 60.71 -77.87 -53.77
CA ALA A 206 60.50 -79.29 -54.01
C ALA A 206 59.92 -79.57 -55.41
N ARG A 207 59.02 -78.72 -55.94
CA ARG A 207 58.50 -78.82 -57.31
C ARG A 207 59.58 -78.57 -58.33
N GLN A 208 60.46 -77.58 -58.13
CA GLN A 208 61.61 -77.37 -59.01
C GLN A 208 62.56 -78.57 -58.99
N ALA A 209 62.77 -79.19 -57.82
CA ALA A 209 63.51 -80.44 -57.72
C ALA A 209 62.78 -81.61 -58.40
N ASN A 210 61.45 -81.67 -58.29
CA ASN A 210 60.63 -82.71 -58.91
C ASN A 210 60.58 -82.55 -60.44
N ASP A 211 60.43 -81.34 -60.97
CA ASP A 211 60.48 -81.05 -62.41
C ASP A 211 61.84 -81.41 -63.04
N ARG A 212 62.93 -81.42 -62.25
CA ARG A 212 64.23 -81.98 -62.68
C ARG A 212 64.21 -83.51 -62.81
N VAL A 213 63.37 -84.19 -62.05
CA VAL A 213 63.23 -85.67 -62.00
C VAL A 213 62.06 -86.16 -62.87
N ARG A 214 61.12 -85.29 -63.18
CA ARG A 214 59.88 -85.53 -63.93
C ARG A 214 60.04 -86.11 -65.34
N PRO A 215 61.13 -85.87 -66.09
CA PRO A 215 61.37 -86.56 -67.37
C PRO A 215 61.58 -88.07 -67.23
N TYR A 216 61.84 -88.59 -66.02
CA TYR A 216 62.17 -89.98 -65.76
C TYR A 216 61.00 -90.81 -65.22
N ILE A 217 59.84 -90.20 -64.98
CA ILE A 217 58.70 -90.88 -64.37
C ILE A 217 57.56 -90.89 -65.40
N VAL A 218 57.59 -91.89 -66.29
CA VAL A 218 56.52 -92.16 -67.24
C VAL A 218 55.25 -92.55 -66.47
N GLU A 219 54.18 -91.78 -66.64
CA GLU A 219 52.88 -92.01 -66.00
C GLU A 219 52.01 -92.96 -66.83
N SER A 220 51.45 -93.94 -66.13
CA SER A 220 50.55 -94.97 -66.66
C SER A 220 49.15 -94.41 -67.01
N PRO A 221 48.52 -94.86 -68.12
CA PRO A 221 47.16 -94.48 -68.54
C PRO A 221 46.06 -94.66 -67.48
N ALA A 222 46.26 -95.52 -66.48
CA ALA A 222 45.32 -95.71 -65.37
C ALA A 222 45.22 -94.48 -64.44
N MET A 223 46.31 -93.70 -64.31
CA MET A 223 46.33 -92.47 -63.51
C MET A 223 45.51 -91.37 -64.18
N LEU A 224 45.57 -91.26 -65.50
CA LEU A 224 44.78 -90.29 -66.27
C LEU A 224 43.27 -90.54 -66.13
N HIS A 225 42.83 -91.80 -66.14
CA HIS A 225 41.43 -92.15 -65.91
C HIS A 225 40.96 -91.81 -64.49
N LYS A 226 41.78 -92.09 -63.47
CA LYS A 226 41.48 -91.74 -62.08
C LYS A 226 41.41 -90.23 -61.88
N VAL A 227 42.36 -89.48 -62.44
CA VAL A 227 42.36 -88.00 -62.40
C VAL A 227 41.13 -87.43 -63.10
N ASN A 228 40.70 -88.01 -64.23
CA ASN A 228 39.49 -87.55 -64.93
C ASN A 228 38.22 -87.81 -64.10
N GLN A 229 38.14 -88.97 -63.42
CA GLN A 229 37.05 -89.28 -62.50
C GLN A 229 37.03 -88.33 -61.29
N ASP A 230 38.18 -88.09 -60.66
CA ASP A 230 38.32 -87.18 -59.52
C ASP A 230 38.00 -85.72 -59.93
N MET A 231 38.40 -85.30 -61.14
CA MET A 231 38.05 -83.99 -61.69
C MET A 231 36.54 -83.86 -61.94
N ASN A 232 35.88 -84.90 -62.46
CA ASN A 232 34.43 -84.86 -62.67
C ASN A 232 33.66 -84.82 -61.35
N MET A 233 34.10 -85.56 -60.32
CA MET A 233 33.53 -85.48 -58.97
C MET A 233 33.76 -84.10 -58.32
N SER A 234 34.97 -83.52 -58.50
CA SER A 234 35.29 -82.17 -58.03
C SER A 234 34.45 -81.10 -58.74
N LEU A 235 34.21 -81.27 -60.04
CA LEU A 235 33.40 -80.35 -60.84
C LEU A 235 31.93 -80.42 -60.43
N ALA A 236 31.39 -81.61 -60.15
CA ALA A 236 30.04 -81.77 -59.62
C ALA A 236 29.86 -81.10 -58.25
N THR A 237 30.81 -81.30 -57.33
CA THR A 237 30.77 -80.66 -55.99
C THR A 237 30.91 -79.15 -56.08
N LYS A 238 31.79 -78.63 -56.94
CA LYS A 238 31.93 -77.18 -57.16
C LYS A 238 30.69 -76.55 -57.79
N ARG A 239 30.02 -77.23 -58.72
CA ARG A 239 28.74 -76.77 -59.27
C ARG A 239 27.64 -76.69 -58.21
N ALA A 240 27.50 -77.71 -57.37
CA ALA A 240 26.55 -77.68 -56.26
C ALA A 240 26.85 -76.56 -55.25
N ALA A 241 28.13 -76.31 -54.96
CA ALA A 241 28.55 -75.20 -54.11
C ALA A 241 28.25 -73.83 -54.75
N LEU A 242 28.47 -73.69 -56.07
CA LEU A 242 28.14 -72.47 -56.81
C LEU A 242 26.63 -72.17 -56.76
N ASP A 243 25.79 -73.17 -57.04
CA ASP A 243 24.32 -73.02 -56.97
C ASP A 243 23.85 -72.60 -55.57
N ALA A 244 24.46 -73.15 -54.51
CA ALA A 244 24.16 -72.77 -53.14
C ALA A 244 24.57 -71.31 -52.83
N ILE A 245 25.74 -70.89 -53.33
CA ILE A 245 26.23 -69.51 -53.18
C ILE A 245 25.33 -68.54 -53.96
N GLU A 246 24.95 -68.87 -55.19
CA GLU A 246 24.06 -68.04 -56.01
C GLU A 246 22.68 -67.86 -55.38
N ARG A 247 22.10 -68.94 -54.81
CA ARG A 247 20.84 -68.84 -54.06
C ARG A 247 20.98 -67.92 -52.85
N ARG A 248 22.08 -68.04 -52.11
CA ARG A 248 22.36 -67.17 -50.95
C ARG A 248 22.57 -65.72 -51.37
N ALA A 249 23.25 -65.47 -52.49
CA ALA A 249 23.44 -64.13 -53.03
C ALA A 249 22.09 -63.47 -53.37
N ARG A 250 21.19 -64.17 -54.08
CA ARG A 250 19.85 -63.67 -54.39
C ARG A 250 19.00 -63.37 -53.13
N GLN A 251 19.11 -64.23 -52.11
CA GLN A 251 18.46 -63.97 -50.82
C GLN A 251 19.03 -62.70 -50.17
N MET A 252 20.36 -62.52 -50.21
CA MET A 252 21.01 -61.32 -49.70
C MET A 252 20.59 -60.06 -50.46
N ASP A 253 20.51 -60.10 -51.78
CA ASP A 253 20.02 -58.97 -52.60
C ASP A 253 18.60 -58.58 -52.19
N THR A 254 17.72 -59.56 -52.00
CA THR A 254 16.35 -59.31 -51.51
C THR A 254 16.36 -58.64 -50.14
N THR A 255 17.23 -59.07 -49.21
CA THR A 255 17.36 -58.42 -47.90
C THR A 255 17.90 -57.00 -48.01
N VAL A 256 18.84 -56.73 -48.92
CA VAL A 256 19.39 -55.39 -49.17
C VAL A 256 18.31 -54.46 -49.69
N ASP A 257 17.47 -54.91 -50.62
CA ASP A 257 16.38 -54.09 -51.15
C ASP A 257 15.30 -53.80 -50.09
N ASN A 258 14.99 -54.77 -49.23
CA ASN A 258 14.11 -54.53 -48.08
C ASN A 258 14.71 -53.51 -47.10
N LEU A 259 16.03 -53.59 -46.82
CA LEU A 259 16.71 -52.61 -45.96
C LEU A 259 16.74 -51.22 -46.59
N ARG A 260 16.89 -51.10 -47.92
CA ARG A 260 16.79 -49.82 -48.63
C ARG A 260 15.39 -49.22 -48.53
N LEU A 261 14.35 -50.05 -48.61
CA LEU A 261 12.97 -49.59 -48.40
C LEU A 261 12.79 -49.04 -46.98
N ILE A 262 13.28 -49.78 -45.97
CA ILE A 262 13.23 -49.32 -44.57
C ILE A 262 14.01 -48.02 -44.38
N ASP A 263 15.21 -47.87 -44.95
CA ASP A 263 16.00 -46.63 -44.87
C ASP A 263 15.23 -45.44 -45.47
N ASN A 264 14.56 -45.64 -46.60
CA ASN A 264 13.71 -44.61 -47.20
C ASN A 264 12.53 -44.22 -46.31
N GLU A 265 11.84 -45.18 -45.69
CA GLU A 265 10.76 -44.89 -44.73
C GLU A 265 11.30 -44.19 -43.47
N MET A 266 12.45 -44.61 -42.94
CA MET A 266 13.08 -43.92 -41.80
C MET A 266 13.47 -42.48 -42.14
N ARG A 267 13.93 -42.19 -43.36
CA ARG A 267 14.18 -40.82 -43.83
C ARG A 267 12.90 -39.99 -43.91
N LYS A 268 11.76 -40.58 -44.32
CA LYS A 268 10.46 -39.89 -44.30
C LYS A 268 10.01 -39.60 -42.88
N CYS A 269 10.11 -40.58 -41.98
CA CYS A 269 9.81 -40.38 -40.56
C CYS A 269 10.65 -39.27 -39.94
N ARG A 270 11.94 -39.21 -40.27
CA ARG A 270 12.82 -38.13 -39.82
C ARG A 270 12.36 -36.76 -40.30
N LYS A 271 11.99 -36.62 -41.59
CA LYS A 271 11.47 -35.34 -42.10
C LYS A 271 10.18 -34.92 -41.39
N MET A 272 9.27 -35.85 -41.13
CA MET A 272 8.06 -35.55 -40.37
C MET A 272 8.37 -35.12 -38.92
N LEU A 273 9.40 -35.69 -38.29
CA LEU A 273 9.87 -35.24 -36.97
C LEU A 273 10.46 -33.84 -37.02
N ASP A 274 11.26 -33.53 -38.04
CA ASP A 274 11.83 -32.18 -38.23
C ASP A 274 10.70 -31.14 -38.44
N GLU A 275 9.65 -31.48 -39.21
CA GLU A 275 8.47 -30.62 -39.39
C GLU A 275 7.67 -30.40 -38.10
N VAL A 276 7.56 -31.43 -37.24
CA VAL A 276 6.91 -31.31 -35.93
C VAL A 276 7.73 -30.45 -34.97
N ASP A 277 9.06 -30.55 -35.00
CA ASP A 277 9.96 -29.72 -34.18
C ASP A 277 9.85 -28.23 -34.57
N ASP A 278 9.83 -27.94 -35.87
CA ASP A 278 9.59 -26.59 -36.39
C ASP A 278 8.24 -26.02 -35.94
N GLU A 279 7.18 -26.85 -35.96
CA GLU A 279 5.84 -26.42 -35.54
C GLU A 279 5.74 -26.23 -34.02
N LEU A 280 6.42 -27.06 -33.23
CA LEU A 280 6.54 -26.86 -31.77
C LEU A 280 7.27 -25.54 -31.46
N SER A 281 8.35 -25.24 -32.16
CA SER A 281 9.05 -23.95 -31.98
C SER A 281 8.16 -22.76 -32.33
N ARG A 282 7.32 -22.86 -33.38
CA ARG A 282 6.33 -21.81 -33.71
C ARG A 282 5.26 -21.68 -32.64
N GLN A 283 4.76 -22.80 -32.12
CA GLN A 283 3.77 -22.80 -31.04
C GLN A 283 4.31 -22.12 -29.78
N ASP A 284 5.58 -22.37 -29.42
CA ASP A 284 6.23 -21.71 -28.29
C ASP A 284 6.31 -20.19 -28.48
N ASP A 285 6.67 -19.73 -29.68
CA ASP A 285 6.72 -18.30 -29.99
C ASP A 285 5.33 -17.64 -29.95
N GLU A 286 4.29 -18.30 -30.48
CA GLU A 286 2.91 -17.81 -30.39
C GLU A 286 2.40 -17.82 -28.94
N THR A 287 2.76 -18.83 -28.15
CA THR A 287 2.42 -18.89 -26.72
C THR A 287 3.07 -17.72 -25.97
N ARG A 288 4.33 -17.40 -26.24
CA ARG A 288 5.01 -16.22 -25.67
C ARG A 288 4.33 -14.91 -26.07
N LYS A 289 3.88 -14.79 -27.33
CA LYS A 289 3.12 -13.61 -27.78
C LYS A 289 1.78 -13.51 -27.06
N LEU A 290 1.08 -14.63 -26.89
CA LEU A 290 -0.19 -14.69 -26.16
C LEU A 290 -0.03 -14.25 -24.71
N THR A 291 1.00 -14.76 -24.00
CA THR A 291 1.28 -14.35 -22.61
C THR A 291 1.54 -12.84 -22.51
N ARG A 292 2.32 -12.27 -23.43
CA ARG A 292 2.56 -10.81 -23.46
C ARG A 292 1.28 -10.01 -23.72
N LEU A 293 0.40 -10.49 -24.61
CA LEU A 293 -0.88 -9.85 -24.88
C LEU A 293 -1.83 -9.95 -23.68
N GLN A 294 -1.81 -11.07 -22.95
CA GLN A 294 -2.57 -11.25 -21.71
C GLN A 294 -2.08 -10.27 -20.62
N GLU A 295 -0.76 -10.15 -20.40
CA GLU A 295 -0.20 -9.19 -19.45
C GLU A 295 -0.59 -7.73 -19.81
N GLN A 296 -0.56 -7.38 -21.10
CA GLN A 296 -1.00 -6.07 -21.57
C GLN A 296 -2.51 -5.84 -21.38
N HIS A 297 -3.31 -6.88 -21.61
CA HIS A 297 -4.75 -6.85 -21.38
C HIS A 297 -5.05 -6.60 -19.90
N ASP A 298 -4.43 -7.36 -19.00
CA ASP A 298 -4.66 -7.25 -17.56
C ASP A 298 -4.22 -5.89 -17.02
N ALA A 299 -3.11 -5.35 -17.52
CA ALA A 299 -2.67 -3.99 -17.21
C ALA A 299 -3.71 -2.94 -17.66
N ARG A 300 -4.31 -3.10 -18.85
CA ARG A 300 -5.36 -2.20 -19.32
C ARG A 300 -6.66 -2.33 -18.54
N VAL A 301 -7.04 -3.53 -18.12
CA VAL A 301 -8.22 -3.75 -17.26
C VAL A 301 -8.02 -3.05 -15.92
N LEU A 302 -6.83 -3.14 -15.32
CA LEU A 302 -6.53 -2.44 -14.07
C LEU A 302 -6.63 -0.91 -14.24
N GLU A 303 -6.09 -0.36 -15.33
CA GLU A 303 -6.21 1.06 -15.63
C GLU A 303 -7.66 1.49 -15.89
N GLN A 304 -8.44 0.68 -16.60
CA GLN A 304 -9.87 0.91 -16.79
C GLN A 304 -10.60 1.00 -15.44
N ASN A 305 -10.38 0.04 -14.55
CA ASN A 305 -11.04 0.03 -13.23
C ASN A 305 -10.64 1.27 -12.38
N LYS A 306 -9.37 1.70 -12.44
CA LYS A 306 -8.93 2.94 -11.79
C LYS A 306 -9.65 4.17 -12.34
N LEU A 307 -9.79 4.26 -13.66
CA LEU A 307 -10.49 5.35 -14.33
C LEU A 307 -11.99 5.34 -13.99
N GLU A 308 -12.61 4.16 -13.93
CA GLU A 308 -14.01 3.99 -13.56
C GLU A 308 -14.27 4.45 -12.12
N HIS A 309 -13.43 4.06 -11.16
CA HIS A 309 -13.53 4.57 -9.79
C HIS A 309 -13.36 6.09 -9.70
N ARG A 310 -12.44 6.69 -10.49
CA ARG A 310 -12.30 8.16 -10.54
C ARG A 310 -13.55 8.81 -11.15
N ALA A 311 -14.14 8.22 -12.17
CA ALA A 311 -15.39 8.70 -12.76
C ALA A 311 -16.55 8.64 -11.76
N GLU A 312 -16.68 7.56 -10.98
CA GLU A 312 -17.67 7.45 -9.90
C GLU A 312 -17.46 8.50 -8.81
N GLN A 313 -16.21 8.74 -8.40
CA GLN A 313 -15.86 9.78 -7.43
C GLN A 313 -16.26 11.17 -7.94
N PHE A 314 -15.93 11.50 -9.19
CA PHE A 314 -16.33 12.78 -9.78
C PHE A 314 -17.85 12.91 -9.91
N THR A 315 -18.54 11.83 -10.29
CA THR A 315 -20.01 11.81 -10.36
C THR A 315 -20.63 12.11 -8.99
N ARG A 316 -20.10 11.53 -7.90
CA ARG A 316 -20.55 11.85 -6.54
C ARG A 316 -20.25 13.29 -6.15
N GLN A 317 -19.07 13.82 -6.49
CA GLN A 317 -18.71 15.21 -6.22
C GLN A 317 -19.62 16.19 -6.97
N ILE A 318 -19.97 15.89 -8.22
CA ILE A 318 -20.92 16.67 -9.01
C ILE A 318 -22.29 16.66 -8.32
N GLY A 319 -22.81 15.49 -7.95
CA GLY A 319 -24.10 15.41 -7.26
C GLY A 319 -24.16 16.20 -5.95
N LEU A 320 -23.08 16.17 -5.15
CA LEU A 320 -22.99 17.00 -3.92
C LEU A 320 -22.92 18.50 -4.23
N ALA A 321 -22.23 18.89 -5.31
CA ALA A 321 -22.14 20.27 -5.74
C ALA A 321 -23.50 20.79 -6.26
N GLU A 322 -24.22 19.97 -7.02
CA GLU A 322 -25.58 20.24 -7.51
C GLU A 322 -26.56 20.39 -6.34
N GLU A 323 -26.55 19.48 -5.35
CA GLU A 323 -27.40 19.60 -4.16
C GLU A 323 -27.10 20.87 -3.35
N ARG A 324 -25.82 21.22 -3.23
CA ARG A 324 -25.40 22.47 -2.58
C ARG A 324 -25.88 23.69 -3.37
N GLU A 325 -25.78 23.66 -4.69
CA GLU A 325 -26.27 24.73 -5.56
C GLU A 325 -27.78 24.90 -5.41
N GLU A 326 -28.54 23.81 -5.49
CA GLU A 326 -30.00 23.77 -5.31
C GLU A 326 -30.39 24.40 -3.96
N ARG A 327 -29.70 24.01 -2.88
CA ARG A 327 -29.94 24.55 -1.53
C ARG A 327 -29.65 26.05 -1.44
N VAL A 328 -28.57 26.52 -2.04
CA VAL A 328 -28.23 27.96 -2.07
C VAL A 328 -29.24 28.73 -2.92
N ARG A 329 -29.66 28.21 -4.08
CA ARG A 329 -30.71 28.81 -4.90
C ARG A 329 -32.05 28.90 -4.16
N ALA A 330 -32.46 27.83 -3.48
CA ALA A 330 -33.68 27.80 -2.68
C ALA A 330 -33.61 28.82 -1.53
N GLN A 331 -32.48 28.90 -0.82
CA GLN A 331 -32.28 29.87 0.25
C GLN A 331 -32.28 31.32 -0.28
N ALA A 332 -31.67 31.57 -1.43
CA ALA A 332 -31.68 32.87 -2.09
C ALA A 332 -33.11 33.27 -2.51
N ALA A 333 -33.88 32.34 -3.10
CA ALA A 333 -35.27 32.57 -3.47
C ALA A 333 -36.15 32.88 -2.24
N GLN A 334 -36.00 32.11 -1.15
CA GLN A 334 -36.72 32.35 0.10
C GLN A 334 -36.36 33.70 0.71
N ARG A 335 -35.08 34.05 0.76
CA ARG A 335 -34.64 35.38 1.22
C ARG A 335 -35.24 36.50 0.37
N ARG A 336 -35.25 36.35 -0.96
CA ARG A 336 -35.83 37.32 -1.89
C ARG A 336 -37.32 37.52 -1.64
N SER A 337 -38.09 36.44 -1.50
CA SER A 337 -39.52 36.50 -1.15
C SER A 337 -39.77 37.13 0.23
N SER A 338 -38.97 36.78 1.24
CA SER A 338 -39.07 37.38 2.59
C SER A 338 -38.74 38.88 2.59
N ALA A 339 -37.78 39.30 1.76
CA ALA A 339 -37.43 40.70 1.59
C ALA A 339 -38.54 41.46 0.84
N GLU A 340 -39.13 40.87 -0.20
CA GLU A 340 -40.27 41.45 -0.93
C GLU A 340 -41.48 41.65 -0.01
N THR A 341 -41.87 40.63 0.76
CA THR A 341 -42.97 40.72 1.74
C THR A 341 -42.68 41.73 2.86
N SER A 342 -41.44 41.80 3.34
CA SER A 342 -41.03 42.84 4.28
C SER A 342 -41.12 44.23 3.65
N MET A 343 -40.73 44.36 2.39
CA MET A 343 -40.76 45.63 1.66
C MET A 343 -42.18 46.08 1.34
N THR A 344 -43.11 45.16 1.01
CA THR A 344 -44.53 45.49 0.83
C THR A 344 -45.17 45.90 2.15
N THR A 345 -44.96 45.15 3.24
CA THR A 345 -45.49 45.52 4.55
C THR A 345 -44.93 46.85 5.07
N LEU A 346 -43.65 47.15 4.82
CA LEU A 346 -43.08 48.48 5.11
C LEU A 346 -43.71 49.58 4.25
N ARG A 347 -43.95 49.33 2.96
CA ARG A 347 -44.66 50.29 2.09
C ARG A 347 -46.07 50.55 2.56
N ASP A 348 -46.81 49.51 2.95
CA ASP A 348 -48.17 49.63 3.47
C ASP A 348 -48.17 50.42 4.78
N LYS A 349 -47.28 50.11 5.72
CA LYS A 349 -47.11 50.88 6.96
C LYS A 349 -46.73 52.33 6.71
N PHE A 350 -45.85 52.59 5.74
CA PHE A 350 -45.47 53.95 5.37
C PHE A 350 -46.66 54.70 4.76
N ALA A 351 -47.46 54.04 3.92
CA ALA A 351 -48.67 54.61 3.36
C ALA A 351 -49.72 54.91 4.43
N THR A 352 -49.94 54.02 5.41
CA THR A 352 -50.86 54.27 6.53
C THR A 352 -50.37 55.40 7.42
N LEU A 353 -49.07 55.43 7.78
CA LEU A 353 -48.49 56.52 8.56
C LEU A 353 -48.57 57.86 7.82
N GLN A 354 -48.35 57.86 6.50
CA GLN A 354 -48.48 59.07 5.69
C GLN A 354 -49.95 59.52 5.59
N ALA A 355 -50.91 58.60 5.53
CA ALA A 355 -52.34 58.90 5.58
C ALA A 355 -52.75 59.43 6.96
N GLU A 356 -52.33 58.81 8.05
CA GLU A 356 -52.54 59.30 9.42
C GLU A 356 -51.93 60.69 9.60
N ARG A 357 -50.70 60.92 9.11
CA ARG A 357 -50.06 62.23 9.15
C ARG A 357 -50.85 63.28 8.38
N ARG A 358 -51.38 62.95 7.19
CA ARG A 358 -52.25 63.86 6.41
C ARG A 358 -53.58 64.17 7.09
N VAL A 359 -54.13 63.24 7.87
CA VAL A 359 -55.37 63.45 8.63
C VAL A 359 -55.10 64.25 9.91
N GLN A 360 -53.96 64.04 10.57
CA GLN A 360 -53.60 64.74 11.80
C GLN A 360 -52.94 66.10 11.59
N GLU A 361 -52.27 66.35 10.45
CA GLU A 361 -51.69 67.66 10.12
C GLU A 361 -52.72 68.80 10.19
N PRO A 362 -53.89 68.76 9.53
CA PRO A 362 -54.85 69.87 9.58
C PRO A 362 -55.34 70.22 10.99
N PRO A 363 -55.83 69.28 11.83
CA PRO A 363 -56.24 69.62 13.20
C PRO A 363 -55.06 69.96 14.12
N MET A 364 -53.85 69.41 13.88
CA MET A 364 -52.66 69.89 14.61
C MET A 364 -52.30 71.31 14.22
N GLU A 365 -52.37 71.67 12.95
CA GLU A 365 -52.06 73.01 12.47
C GLU A 365 -53.15 74.01 12.92
N GLU A 366 -54.43 73.63 12.89
CA GLU A 366 -55.53 74.40 13.48
C GLU A 366 -55.33 74.60 14.99
N ASN A 367 -55.02 73.54 15.74
CA ASN A 367 -54.72 73.66 17.17
C ASN A 367 -53.49 74.53 17.42
N ARG A 368 -52.47 74.44 16.57
CA ARG A 368 -51.25 75.23 16.69
C ARG A 368 -51.52 76.70 16.40
N VAL A 369 -52.31 77.02 15.37
CA VAL A 369 -52.79 78.36 15.07
C VAL A 369 -53.65 78.88 16.24
N PHE A 370 -54.57 78.07 16.76
CA PHE A 370 -55.42 78.42 17.91
C PHE A 370 -54.59 78.68 19.17
N ILE A 371 -53.57 77.86 19.46
CA ILE A 371 -52.64 78.09 20.57
C ILE A 371 -51.90 79.41 20.35
N THR A 372 -51.36 79.67 19.16
CA THR A 372 -50.67 80.94 18.88
C THR A 372 -51.58 82.16 18.96
N GLU A 373 -52.85 82.03 18.55
CA GLU A 373 -53.86 83.08 18.68
C GLU A 373 -54.19 83.34 20.15
N LYS A 374 -54.36 82.28 20.95
CA LYS A 374 -54.58 82.41 22.41
C LYS A 374 -53.36 82.94 23.15
N GLU A 375 -52.15 82.57 22.74
CA GLU A 375 -50.91 83.14 23.26
C GLU A 375 -50.81 84.63 22.92
N LEU A 376 -51.21 85.04 21.71
CA LEU A 376 -51.26 86.44 21.31
C LEU A 376 -52.31 87.23 22.10
N ASP A 377 -53.52 86.69 22.25
CA ASP A 377 -54.59 87.26 23.09
C ASP A 377 -54.11 87.43 24.54
N MET A 378 -53.39 86.45 25.08
CA MET A 378 -52.83 86.50 26.43
C MET A 378 -51.75 87.57 26.56
N VAL A 379 -50.87 87.73 25.56
CA VAL A 379 -49.88 88.81 25.52
C VAL A 379 -50.56 90.17 25.42
N GLN A 380 -51.62 90.31 24.61
CA GLN A 380 -52.40 91.55 24.51
C GLN A 380 -53.11 91.88 25.83
N MET A 381 -53.80 90.93 26.46
CA MET A 381 -54.40 91.11 27.79
C MET A 381 -53.37 91.50 28.85
N LEU A 382 -52.16 90.91 28.81
CA LEU A 382 -51.08 91.28 29.71
C LEU A 382 -50.59 92.72 29.45
N GLN A 383 -50.51 93.14 28.18
CA GLN A 383 -50.16 94.53 27.82
C GLN A 383 -51.25 95.52 28.26
N ASP A 384 -52.52 95.19 28.05
CA ASP A 384 -53.66 96.02 28.47
C ASP A 384 -53.72 96.15 30.00
N LEU A 385 -53.51 95.05 30.73
CA LEU A 385 -53.35 95.08 32.20
C LEU A 385 -52.17 95.94 32.64
N ASP A 386 -51.06 95.91 31.92
CA ASP A 386 -49.90 96.75 32.21
C ASP A 386 -50.19 98.24 31.94
N VAL A 387 -50.96 98.54 30.90
CA VAL A 387 -51.43 99.90 30.59
C VAL A 387 -52.41 100.39 31.65
N GLU A 388 -53.39 99.57 32.05
CA GLU A 388 -54.31 99.87 33.14
C GLU A 388 -53.56 100.07 34.45
N LYS A 389 -52.57 99.21 34.76
CA LYS A 389 -51.73 99.36 35.95
C LYS A 389 -50.91 100.64 35.91
N ARG A 390 -50.39 101.05 34.74
CA ARG A 390 -49.70 102.34 34.57
C ARG A 390 -50.67 103.50 34.74
N SER A 391 -51.86 103.44 34.15
CA SER A 391 -52.93 104.42 34.31
C SER A 391 -53.33 104.58 35.77
N VAL A 392 -53.66 103.50 36.48
CA VAL A 392 -53.99 103.52 37.90
C VAL A 392 -52.80 104.01 38.75
N SER A 393 -51.57 103.67 38.38
CA SER A 393 -50.38 104.19 39.05
C SER A 393 -50.19 105.69 38.80
N GLU A 394 -50.52 106.20 37.62
CA GLU A 394 -50.49 107.62 37.27
C GLU A 394 -51.61 108.38 37.97
N GLU A 395 -52.82 107.83 38.04
CA GLU A 395 -53.92 108.37 38.83
C GLU A 395 -53.58 108.39 40.33
N LEU A 396 -52.95 107.35 40.86
CA LEU A 396 -52.43 107.33 42.23
C LEU A 396 -51.32 108.36 42.44
N LYS A 397 -50.43 108.57 41.45
CA LYS A 397 -49.42 109.63 41.51
C LYS A 397 -50.06 111.02 41.43
N HIS A 398 -51.08 111.20 40.61
CA HIS A 398 -51.85 112.43 40.51
C HIS A 398 -52.59 112.72 41.81
N LEU A 399 -53.22 111.72 42.42
CA LEU A 399 -53.87 111.84 43.72
C LEU A 399 -52.84 112.12 44.82
N LYS A 400 -51.68 111.46 44.79
CA LYS A 400 -50.60 111.70 45.75
C LYS A 400 -49.97 113.08 45.57
N ALA A 401 -49.84 113.58 44.35
CA ALA A 401 -49.41 114.94 44.05
C ALA A 401 -50.48 115.97 44.44
N HIS A 402 -51.77 115.62 44.31
CA HIS A 402 -52.87 116.48 44.74
C HIS A 402 -52.93 116.57 46.28
N ILE A 403 -52.78 115.44 46.98
CA ILE A 403 -52.60 115.39 48.44
C ILE A 403 -51.32 116.13 48.85
N GLY A 404 -50.22 115.98 48.10
CA GLY A 404 -48.98 116.73 48.30
C GLY A 404 -49.17 118.24 48.15
N SER A 405 -49.92 118.69 47.14
CA SER A 405 -50.27 120.11 46.97
C SER A 405 -51.20 120.63 48.07
N TYR A 406 -52.09 119.78 48.62
CA TYR A 406 -52.90 120.11 49.78
C TYR A 406 -52.07 120.18 51.07
N MET A 407 -51.07 119.32 51.23
CA MET A 407 -50.12 119.40 52.35
C MET A 407 -49.20 120.63 52.21
N ASP A 408 -48.72 120.95 51.00
CA ASP A 408 -47.93 122.16 50.73
C ASP A 408 -48.76 123.45 50.91
N GLU A 409 -50.08 123.42 50.64
CA GLU A 409 -50.99 124.53 50.96
C GLU A 409 -51.25 124.68 52.47
N ILE A 410 -51.22 123.59 53.23
CA ILE A 410 -51.26 123.63 54.70
C ILE A 410 -49.93 124.12 55.26
N ASP A 411 -48.78 123.66 54.74
CA ASP A 411 -47.45 124.10 55.17
C ASP A 411 -47.18 125.57 54.80
N ARG A 412 -47.66 126.04 53.63
CA ARG A 412 -47.62 127.48 53.28
C ARG A 412 -48.48 128.37 54.19
N LYS A 413 -49.50 127.81 54.85
CA LYS A 413 -50.30 128.56 55.84
C LYS A 413 -49.72 128.49 57.25
N VAL A 414 -48.69 127.69 57.51
CA VAL A 414 -48.14 127.47 58.86
C VAL A 414 -46.67 127.88 59.02
N GLY A 415 -45.88 128.09 57.96
CA GLY A 415 -44.45 128.36 58.13
C GLY A 415 -43.80 129.33 57.16
N ASN A 416 -43.93 130.65 57.38
CA ASN A 416 -42.75 131.52 57.53
C ASN A 416 -43.08 132.98 57.92
N LYS A 417 -42.97 133.27 59.21
CA LYS A 417 -42.11 134.37 59.69
C LYS A 417 -40.87 133.70 60.30
N ASN A 418 -39.71 133.80 59.63
CA ASN A 418 -38.42 134.19 60.21
C ASN A 418 -37.26 133.85 59.25
N ASN A 419 -36.75 134.92 58.63
CA ASN A 419 -35.36 135.37 58.57
C ASN A 419 -34.20 134.40 58.28
N GLU A 420 -33.43 134.79 57.25
CA GLU A 420 -31.95 134.80 57.15
C GLU A 420 -31.23 133.44 57.28
N GLY A 421 -30.36 132.97 56.40
CA GLY A 421 -29.66 133.52 55.25
C GLY A 421 -28.37 132.70 55.06
N THR A 422 -27.98 132.46 53.80
CA THR A 422 -26.61 132.16 53.32
C THR A 422 -25.93 130.82 53.73
N VAL A 423 -25.63 129.81 52.86
CA VAL A 423 -24.81 129.70 51.61
C VAL A 423 -23.63 128.71 51.86
N PRO A 424 -23.05 127.95 50.90
CA PRO A 424 -23.62 126.71 50.36
C PRO A 424 -22.53 125.60 50.10
N LEU A 425 -22.95 124.50 49.45
CA LEU A 425 -22.22 123.70 48.44
C LEU A 425 -20.78 123.23 48.75
N ILE A 426 -20.60 121.92 48.95
CA ILE A 426 -20.42 120.90 47.88
C ILE A 426 -21.18 119.64 48.29
#